data_AF-V8PC47-F1
#
_entry.id   AF-V8PC47-F1
#
_cell.length_a   1.000
_cell.length_b   1.000
_cell.length_c   1.000
_cell.angle_alpha   90.00
_cell.angle_beta   90.00
_cell.angle_gamma   90.00
#
_symmetry.space_group_name_H-M   'P 1'
#
loop_
_entity.id
_entity.type
_entity.pdbx_description
1 polymer ?
#
loop_
_entity_poly.entity_id
_entity_poly.type
_entity_poly.pdbx_seq_one_letter_code
_entity_poly.pdbx_strand_id
1 'polypeptide(L)'
;MVKQGPLPAPPTQLCSWQGSSPAGGCLVALSCDYRIMAENPKYNIGLNETRLGIVAPFWFKDSLLNTVGHRATERSLQLGLLYSPQEALKIGLVDELVPEEKILARAAEVMGQWLAIPDYARQLSKSALRKQTLDHLLMHREADVQDFVRFISRDAIQKSLQKYMEMLKWKKA
;
A
#
# COMPACT_ATOMS: atom_id res chain seq x y z
N MET A 1 -0.82 -0.40 -34.77
CA MET A 1 -1.07 -1.19 -33.54
C MET A 1 0.27 -1.57 -32.94
N VAL A 2 0.76 -0.80 -31.97
CA VAL A 2 1.98 -1.16 -31.22
C VAL A 2 1.61 -2.33 -30.33
N LYS A 3 2.11 -3.53 -30.63
CA LYS A 3 2.04 -4.65 -29.68
C LYS A 3 2.91 -4.24 -28.49
N GLN A 4 2.27 -3.80 -27.40
CA GLN A 4 2.94 -3.70 -26.11
C GLN A 4 3.32 -5.12 -25.73
N GLY A 5 4.60 -5.48 -25.91
CA GLY A 5 5.16 -6.64 -25.24
C GLY A 5 4.94 -6.51 -23.74
N PRO A 6 4.97 -7.62 -22.98
CA PRO A 6 4.81 -7.54 -21.53
C PRO A 6 5.81 -6.52 -20.98
N LEU A 7 5.31 -5.55 -20.21
CA LEU A 7 6.16 -4.57 -19.55
C LEU A 7 7.22 -5.35 -18.75
N PRO A 8 8.52 -5.01 -18.88
CA PRO A 8 9.54 -5.63 -18.04
C PRO A 8 9.15 -5.43 -16.58
N ALA A 9 9.34 -6.47 -15.77
CA ALA A 9 9.04 -6.38 -14.35
C ALA A 9 9.79 -5.17 -13.77
N PRO A 10 9.15 -4.33 -12.95
CA PRO A 10 9.86 -3.22 -12.34
C PRO A 10 11.01 -3.76 -11.46
N PRO A 11 12.10 -2.99 -11.30
CA PRO A 11 13.22 -3.38 -10.46
C PRO A 11 12.77 -3.70 -9.02
N THR A 12 13.63 -4.33 -8.23
CA THR A 12 13.36 -4.52 -6.80
C THR A 12 13.12 -3.17 -6.13
N GLN A 13 12.06 -3.10 -5.33
CA GLN A 13 11.67 -1.91 -4.60
C GLN A 13 11.58 -2.26 -3.12
N LEU A 14 12.30 -1.54 -2.30
CA LEU A 14 12.17 -1.58 -0.85
C LEU A 14 11.65 -0.22 -0.41
N CYS A 15 10.71 -0.21 0.53
CA CYS A 15 10.30 1.01 1.21
C CYS A 15 10.71 0.96 2.68
N SER A 16 11.16 2.11 3.14
CA SER A 16 11.52 2.34 4.53
C SER A 16 11.01 3.71 4.95
N TRP A 17 10.28 3.82 6.06
CA TRP A 17 9.68 5.10 6.44
C TRP A 17 9.73 5.39 7.95
N GLN A 18 9.84 6.69 8.25
CA GLN A 18 9.86 7.27 9.60
C GLN A 18 8.64 8.18 9.75
N GLY A 19 7.45 7.59 9.78
CA GLY A 19 6.21 8.35 9.83
C GLY A 19 4.95 7.50 9.71
N SER A 20 3.80 8.15 9.88
CA SER A 20 2.52 7.50 9.60
C SER A 20 2.27 7.41 8.10
N SER A 21 1.75 6.27 7.65
CA SER A 21 1.49 5.94 6.24
C SER A 21 0.03 5.50 6.03
N PRO A 22 -0.96 6.37 6.25
CA PRO A 22 -2.36 6.03 5.97
C PRO A 22 -2.64 6.02 4.47
N ALA A 23 -3.58 5.16 4.04
CA ALA A 23 -4.13 5.09 2.68
C ALA A 23 -3.03 5.15 1.60
N GLY A 24 -2.84 6.29 0.92
CA GLY A 24 -1.81 6.44 -0.12
C GLY A 24 -0.39 6.07 0.33
N GLY A 25 -0.01 6.34 1.59
CA GLY A 25 1.28 5.88 2.12
C GLY A 25 1.38 4.35 2.21
N CYS A 26 0.29 3.72 2.65
CA CYS A 26 0.16 2.26 2.67
C CYS A 26 0.16 1.67 1.25
N LEU A 27 -0.39 2.37 0.25
CA LEU A 27 -0.35 1.94 -1.15
C LEU A 27 1.08 1.81 -1.66
N VAL A 28 1.90 2.82 -1.38
CA VAL A 28 3.32 2.79 -1.75
C VAL A 28 4.01 1.61 -1.07
N ALA A 29 3.74 1.40 0.23
CA ALA A 29 4.34 0.30 0.97
C ALA A 29 3.95 -1.08 0.43
N LEU A 30 2.67 -1.29 0.13
CA LEU A 30 2.14 -2.54 -0.44
C LEU A 30 2.64 -2.80 -1.87
N SER A 31 3.08 -1.75 -2.58
CA SER A 31 3.67 -1.87 -3.92
C SER A 31 5.15 -2.30 -3.89
N CYS A 32 5.82 -2.22 -2.74
CA CYS A 32 7.21 -2.63 -2.59
C CYS A 32 7.35 -4.13 -2.31
N ASP A 33 8.55 -4.66 -2.54
CA ASP A 33 8.89 -6.05 -2.32
C ASP A 33 9.22 -6.33 -0.85
N TYR A 34 9.75 -5.33 -0.13
CA TYR A 34 10.05 -5.38 1.30
C TYR A 34 9.75 -4.05 2.01
N ARG A 35 9.32 -4.12 3.26
CA ARG A 35 8.77 -3.01 4.06
C ARG A 35 9.45 -2.93 5.42
N ILE A 36 10.19 -1.85 5.64
CA ILE A 36 10.82 -1.53 6.94
C ILE A 36 10.11 -0.32 7.54
N MET A 37 9.67 -0.43 8.79
CA MET A 37 9.04 0.68 9.51
C MET A 37 9.83 1.03 10.77
N ALA A 38 9.93 2.31 11.07
CA ALA A 38 10.50 2.73 12.33
C ALA A 38 9.64 2.30 13.53
N GLU A 39 10.28 1.85 14.61
CA GLU A 39 9.63 1.43 15.84
C GLU A 39 9.23 2.62 16.73
N ASN A 40 8.34 3.47 16.23
CA ASN A 40 7.78 4.58 16.98
C ASN A 40 6.27 4.40 17.18
N PRO A 41 5.76 4.36 18.43
CA PRO A 41 4.34 4.15 18.70
C PRO A 41 3.43 5.28 18.17
N LYS A 42 3.99 6.44 17.81
CA LYS A 42 3.26 7.53 17.16
C LYS A 42 2.95 7.25 15.69
N TYR A 43 3.66 6.30 15.08
CA TYR A 43 3.49 5.96 13.68
C TYR A 43 2.45 4.87 13.51
N ASN A 44 1.74 4.91 12.40
CA ASN A 44 0.78 3.89 12.05
C ASN A 44 0.71 3.70 10.53
N ILE A 45 0.24 2.53 10.11
CA ILE A 45 0.05 2.19 8.70
C ILE A 45 -1.25 1.40 8.52
N GLY A 46 -1.94 1.62 7.41
CA GLY A 46 -3.14 0.87 7.09
C GLY A 46 -4.07 1.62 6.16
N LEU A 47 -5.24 1.03 5.96
CA LEU A 47 -6.28 1.49 5.06
C LEU A 47 -7.46 1.98 5.90
N ASN A 48 -7.67 3.30 5.92
CA ASN A 48 -8.68 3.98 6.73
C ASN A 48 -9.78 4.66 5.90
N GLU A 49 -9.90 4.29 4.64
CA GLU A 49 -10.85 4.81 3.64
C GLU A 49 -12.28 4.83 4.18
N THR A 50 -12.72 3.75 4.82
CA THR A 50 -14.09 3.61 5.35
C THR A 50 -14.39 4.59 6.48
N ARG A 51 -13.39 5.03 7.25
CA ARG A 51 -13.56 6.10 8.24
C ARG A 51 -13.82 7.47 7.63
N LEU A 52 -13.49 7.63 6.34
CA LEU A 52 -13.74 8.84 5.56
C LEU A 52 -15.01 8.71 4.71
N GLY A 53 -15.73 7.60 4.82
CA GLY A 53 -16.91 7.29 4.00
C GLY A 53 -16.56 6.93 2.56
N ILE A 54 -15.29 6.60 2.28
CA ILE A 54 -14.85 6.11 0.97
C ILE A 54 -14.44 4.64 1.06
N VAL A 55 -14.18 4.03 -0.10
CA VAL A 55 -13.81 2.61 -0.19
C VAL A 55 -12.47 2.47 -0.90
N ALA A 56 -11.64 1.53 -0.44
CA ALA A 56 -10.43 1.16 -1.17
C ALA A 56 -10.83 0.49 -2.49
N PRO A 57 -10.26 0.91 -3.64
CA PRO A 57 -10.54 0.28 -4.93
C PRO A 57 -10.07 -1.19 -4.94
N PHE A 58 -10.62 -1.99 -5.86
CA PHE A 58 -10.44 -3.45 -5.84
C PHE A 58 -8.96 -3.86 -5.89
N TRP A 59 -8.14 -3.17 -6.69
CA TRP A 59 -6.71 -3.44 -6.84
C TRP A 59 -5.90 -3.10 -5.58
N PHE A 60 -6.40 -2.17 -4.77
CA PHE A 60 -5.79 -1.82 -3.49
C PHE A 60 -6.15 -2.86 -2.42
N LYS A 61 -7.42 -3.27 -2.40
CA LYS A 61 -7.92 -4.40 -1.61
C LYS A 61 -7.17 -5.69 -1.94
N ASP A 62 -6.94 -5.99 -3.22
CA ASP A 62 -6.17 -7.16 -3.68
C ASP A 62 -4.71 -7.08 -3.24
N SER A 63 -4.09 -5.91 -3.31
CA SER A 63 -2.73 -5.70 -2.79
C SER A 63 -2.63 -6.01 -1.30
N LEU A 64 -3.57 -5.51 -0.49
CA LEU A 64 -3.60 -5.83 0.95
C LEU A 64 -3.88 -7.32 1.19
N LEU A 65 -4.80 -7.93 0.43
CA LEU A 65 -5.10 -9.36 0.48
C LEU A 65 -3.87 -10.23 0.26
N ASN A 66 -3.06 -9.87 -0.74
CA ASN A 66 -1.83 -10.59 -1.08
C ASN A 66 -0.74 -10.43 -0.01
N THR A 67 -0.83 -9.41 0.85
CA THR A 67 0.16 -9.15 1.91
C THR A 67 -0.24 -9.80 3.24
N VAL A 68 -1.47 -9.61 3.71
CA VAL A 68 -1.88 -10.02 5.08
C VAL A 68 -2.92 -11.15 5.11
N GLY A 69 -3.38 -11.61 3.94
CA GLY A 69 -4.38 -12.66 3.82
C GLY A 69 -5.81 -12.22 4.11
N HIS A 70 -6.76 -13.08 3.76
CA HIS A 70 -8.18 -12.72 3.63
C HIS A 70 -8.81 -12.15 4.90
N ARG A 71 -8.65 -12.83 6.05
CA ARG A 71 -9.25 -12.37 7.31
C ARG A 71 -8.71 -10.99 7.69
N ALA A 72 -7.39 -10.82 7.70
CA ALA A 72 -6.80 -9.56 8.14
C ALA A 72 -7.23 -8.42 7.21
N THR A 73 -7.30 -8.65 5.90
CA THR A 73 -7.82 -7.68 4.92
C THR A 73 -9.27 -7.29 5.20
N GLU A 74 -10.16 -8.27 5.39
CA GLU A 74 -11.57 -8.02 5.68
C GLU A 74 -11.75 -7.11 6.89
N ARG A 75 -11.11 -7.48 8.02
CA ARG A 75 -11.16 -6.70 9.25
C ARG A 75 -10.55 -5.30 9.07
N SER A 76 -9.43 -5.20 8.36
CA SER A 76 -8.73 -3.93 8.13
C SER A 76 -9.59 -2.93 7.37
N LEU A 77 -10.18 -3.37 6.25
CA LEU A 77 -10.96 -2.52 5.37
C LEU A 77 -12.28 -2.09 5.99
N GLN A 78 -13.02 -3.03 6.61
CA GLN A 78 -14.33 -2.74 7.19
C GLN A 78 -14.25 -1.76 8.37
N LEU A 79 -13.23 -1.89 9.23
CA LEU A 79 -13.04 -1.01 10.40
C LEU A 79 -12.15 0.21 10.13
N GLY A 80 -11.57 0.27 8.93
CA GLY A 80 -10.63 1.32 8.52
C GLY A 80 -9.42 1.41 9.45
N LEU A 81 -8.77 0.27 9.71
CA LEU A 81 -7.73 0.16 10.73
C LEU A 81 -6.41 0.81 10.31
N LEU A 82 -5.81 1.50 11.29
CA LEU A 82 -4.42 1.92 11.26
C LEU A 82 -3.71 1.16 12.37
N TYR A 83 -2.70 0.40 12.00
CA TYR A 83 -1.95 -0.47 12.90
C TYR A 83 -0.74 0.27 13.45
N SER A 84 -0.47 0.11 14.74
CA SER A 84 0.83 0.45 15.33
C SER A 84 1.95 -0.39 14.69
N PRO A 85 3.23 -0.01 14.83
CA PRO A 85 4.33 -0.75 14.22
C PRO A 85 4.32 -2.24 14.60
N GLN A 86 4.11 -2.55 15.89
CA GLN A 86 4.10 -3.92 16.40
C GLN A 86 2.91 -4.73 15.88
N GLU A 87 1.74 -4.13 15.76
CA GLU A 87 0.57 -4.79 15.17
C GLU A 87 0.77 -5.03 13.67
N ALA A 88 1.34 -4.05 12.96
CA ALA A 88 1.62 -4.15 11.53
C ALA A 88 2.62 -5.27 11.22
N LEU A 89 3.68 -5.39 12.04
CA LEU A 89 4.61 -6.52 11.97
C LEU A 89 3.89 -7.86 12.24
N LYS A 90 3.07 -7.92 13.29
CA LYS A 90 2.35 -9.14 13.68
C LYS A 90 1.43 -9.68 12.59
N ILE A 91 0.77 -8.82 11.83
CA ILE A 91 -0.13 -9.24 10.75
C ILE A 91 0.58 -9.44 9.40
N GLY A 92 1.89 -9.16 9.31
CA GLY A 92 2.66 -9.23 8.08
C GLY A 92 2.48 -8.03 7.14
N LEU A 93 1.92 -6.92 7.61
CA LEU A 93 1.81 -5.68 6.82
C LEU A 93 3.18 -4.97 6.71
N VAL A 94 4.03 -5.17 7.71
CA VAL A 94 5.43 -4.71 7.74
C VAL A 94 6.30 -5.95 7.95
N ASP A 95 7.45 -5.99 7.27
CA ASP A 95 8.35 -7.15 7.34
C ASP A 95 9.38 -7.00 8.46
N GLU A 96 9.79 -5.76 8.76
CA GLU A 96 10.82 -5.47 9.76
C GLU A 96 10.58 -4.14 10.50
N LEU A 97 10.88 -4.13 11.80
CA LEU A 97 10.91 -2.93 12.63
C LEU A 97 12.32 -2.62 13.08
N VAL A 98 12.69 -1.33 13.05
CA VAL A 98 14.00 -0.84 13.50
C VAL A 98 13.90 0.52 14.20
N PRO A 99 14.88 0.89 15.04
CA PRO A 99 15.00 2.27 15.50
C PRO A 99 15.08 3.27 14.32
N GLU A 100 14.48 4.45 14.48
CA GLU A 100 14.40 5.49 13.43
C GLU A 100 15.77 5.80 12.82
N GLU A 101 16.77 5.97 13.67
CA GLU A 101 18.13 6.33 13.29
C GLU A 101 18.86 5.24 12.49
N LYS A 102 18.38 3.99 12.55
CA LYS A 102 18.99 2.85 11.85
C LYS A 102 18.32 2.54 10.51
N ILE A 103 17.20 3.19 10.19
CA ILE A 103 16.33 2.73 9.11
C ILE A 103 17.00 2.75 7.73
N LEU A 104 17.78 3.79 7.42
CA LEU A 104 18.45 3.92 6.11
C LEU A 104 19.60 2.93 5.98
N ALA A 105 20.40 2.76 7.04
CA ALA A 105 21.47 1.76 7.07
C ALA A 105 20.89 0.36 6.85
N ARG A 106 19.81 0.03 7.56
CA ARG A 106 19.15 -1.26 7.43
C ARG A 106 18.55 -1.48 6.04
N ALA A 107 17.89 -0.47 5.48
CA ALA A 107 17.36 -0.53 4.13
C ALA A 107 18.43 -0.84 3.08
N ALA A 108 19.63 -0.23 3.21
CA ALA A 108 20.75 -0.50 2.32
C ALA A 108 21.28 -1.94 2.45
N GLU A 109 21.42 -2.45 3.68
CA GLU A 109 21.82 -3.83 3.94
C GLU A 109 20.84 -4.84 3.32
N VAL A 110 19.54 -4.66 3.57
CA VAL A 110 18.50 -5.54 3.03
C VAL A 110 18.51 -5.46 1.51
N MET A 111 18.59 -4.25 0.92
CA MET A 111 18.67 -4.12 -0.54
C MET A 111 19.87 -4.88 -1.12
N GLY A 112 21.04 -4.85 -0.44
CA GLY A 112 22.21 -5.65 -0.82
C GLY A 112 21.91 -7.15 -0.91
N GLN A 113 21.11 -7.70 0.01
CA GLN A 113 20.67 -9.09 -0.02
C GLN A 113 19.78 -9.40 -1.23
N TRP A 114 18.83 -8.51 -1.54
CA TRP A 114 17.93 -8.68 -2.69
C TRP A 114 18.66 -8.55 -4.04
N LEU A 115 19.66 -7.67 -4.11
CA LEU A 115 20.46 -7.45 -5.31
C LEU A 115 21.52 -8.53 -5.54
N ALA A 116 21.89 -9.29 -4.52
CA ALA A 116 22.77 -10.46 -4.66
C ALA A 116 22.12 -11.62 -5.45
N ILE A 117 20.79 -11.61 -5.59
CA ILE A 117 20.04 -12.63 -6.35
C ILE A 117 20.06 -12.29 -7.85
N PRO A 118 20.24 -13.28 -8.76
CA PRO A 118 20.20 -13.06 -10.20
C PRO A 118 18.95 -12.28 -10.64
N ASP A 119 19.19 -11.11 -11.24
CA ASP A 119 18.15 -10.10 -11.46
C ASP A 119 16.99 -10.64 -12.32
N TYR A 120 17.29 -11.32 -13.42
CA TYR A 120 16.28 -11.88 -14.31
C TYR A 120 15.37 -12.89 -13.61
N ALA A 121 15.93 -13.79 -12.81
CA ALA A 121 15.17 -14.79 -12.06
C ALA A 121 14.26 -14.12 -11.00
N ARG A 122 14.79 -13.15 -10.26
CA ARG A 122 14.03 -12.37 -9.27
C ARG A 122 12.87 -11.61 -9.93
N GLN A 123 13.11 -10.97 -11.07
CA GLN A 123 12.09 -10.24 -11.82
C GLN A 123 10.97 -11.16 -12.33
N LEU A 124 11.30 -12.33 -12.86
CA LEU A 124 10.29 -13.30 -13.30
C LEU A 124 9.44 -13.82 -12.13
N SER A 125 10.06 -14.12 -10.98
CA SER A 125 9.34 -14.53 -9.77
C SER A 125 8.40 -13.43 -9.26
N LYS A 126 8.85 -12.17 -9.22
CA LYS A 126 8.03 -11.00 -8.85
C LYS A 126 6.83 -10.85 -9.79
N SER A 127 7.07 -10.93 -11.10
CA SER A 127 6.03 -10.86 -12.13
C SER A 127 5.02 -11.98 -11.98
N ALA A 128 5.45 -13.23 -11.80
CA ALA A 128 4.55 -14.37 -11.67
C ALA A 128 3.54 -14.19 -10.51
N LEU A 129 3.98 -13.66 -9.37
CA LEU A 129 3.11 -13.41 -8.21
C LEU A 129 2.15 -12.23 -8.42
N ARG A 130 2.60 -11.17 -9.10
CA ARG A 130 1.83 -9.91 -9.20
C ARG A 130 0.98 -9.82 -10.47
N LYS A 131 1.27 -10.64 -11.48
CA LYS A 131 0.66 -10.56 -12.81
C LYS A 131 -0.85 -10.62 -12.77
N GLN A 132 -1.45 -11.54 -12.02
CA GLN A 132 -2.91 -11.67 -11.95
C GLN A 132 -3.58 -10.37 -11.46
N THR A 133 -3.03 -9.78 -10.40
CA THR A 133 -3.59 -8.53 -9.82
C THR A 133 -3.41 -7.36 -10.78
N LEU A 134 -2.25 -7.26 -11.43
CA LEU A 134 -1.95 -6.21 -12.41
C LEU A 134 -2.80 -6.34 -13.68
N ASP A 135 -2.90 -7.54 -14.24
CA ASP A 135 -3.72 -7.82 -15.42
C ASP A 135 -5.20 -7.48 -15.12
N HIS A 136 -5.70 -7.83 -13.93
CA HIS A 136 -7.07 -7.48 -13.52
C HIS A 136 -7.30 -5.96 -13.54
N LEU A 137 -6.37 -5.18 -12.99
CA LEU A 137 -6.41 -3.71 -13.05
C LEU A 137 -6.33 -3.19 -14.49
N LEU A 138 -5.39 -3.68 -15.29
CA LEU A 138 -5.17 -3.21 -16.66
C LEU A 138 -6.36 -3.51 -17.57
N MET A 139 -7.00 -4.67 -17.42
CA MET A 139 -8.20 -5.04 -18.20
C MET A 139 -9.43 -4.19 -17.88
N HIS A 140 -9.53 -3.65 -16.65
CA HIS A 140 -10.70 -2.91 -16.17
C HIS A 140 -10.40 -1.42 -15.92
N ARG A 141 -9.25 -0.92 -16.38
CA ARG A 141 -8.74 0.41 -16.04
C ARG A 141 -9.73 1.52 -16.38
N GLU A 142 -10.28 1.50 -17.59
CA GLU A 142 -11.22 2.53 -18.03
C GLU A 142 -12.51 2.49 -17.21
N ALA A 143 -13.01 1.29 -16.90
CA ALA A 143 -14.19 1.12 -16.05
C ALA A 143 -13.93 1.60 -14.61
N ASP A 144 -12.78 1.25 -14.03
CA ASP A 144 -12.35 1.69 -12.69
C ASP A 144 -12.30 3.22 -12.58
N VAL A 145 -11.74 3.89 -13.60
CA VAL A 145 -11.72 5.37 -13.65
C VAL A 145 -13.14 5.94 -13.68
N GLN A 146 -14.03 5.39 -14.51
CA GLN A 146 -15.42 5.86 -14.60
C GLN A 146 -16.19 5.62 -13.30
N ASP A 147 -16.01 4.45 -12.67
CA ASP A 147 -16.62 4.11 -11.40
C ASP A 147 -16.11 5.02 -10.27
N PHE A 148 -14.81 5.28 -10.24
CA PHE A 148 -14.22 6.20 -9.27
C PHE A 148 -14.76 7.62 -9.43
N VAL A 149 -14.81 8.16 -10.65
CA VAL A 149 -15.37 9.49 -10.91
C VAL A 149 -16.84 9.56 -10.50
N ARG A 150 -17.65 8.57 -10.90
CA ARG A 150 -19.07 8.50 -10.50
C ARG A 150 -19.24 8.42 -8.98
N PHE A 151 -18.41 7.61 -8.31
CA PHE A 151 -18.45 7.44 -6.87
C PHE A 151 -18.06 8.72 -6.13
N ILE A 152 -16.90 9.29 -6.47
CA ILE A 152 -16.34 10.44 -5.76
C ILE A 152 -17.20 11.69 -5.96
N SER A 153 -17.84 11.86 -7.12
CA SER A 153 -18.70 13.01 -7.44
C SER A 153 -20.07 12.99 -6.74
N ARG A 154 -20.44 11.93 -6.01
CA ARG A 154 -21.70 11.91 -5.26
C ARG A 154 -21.68 12.95 -4.14
N ASP A 155 -22.77 13.70 -4.00
CA ASP A 155 -22.91 14.75 -2.96
C ASP A 155 -22.59 14.27 -1.55
N ALA A 156 -23.01 13.05 -1.20
CA ALA A 156 -22.76 12.47 0.11
C ALA A 156 -21.25 12.27 0.36
N ILE A 157 -20.51 11.85 -0.67
CA ILE A 157 -19.06 11.63 -0.61
C ILE A 157 -18.33 12.97 -0.57
N GLN A 158 -18.69 13.92 -1.45
CA GLN A 158 -18.14 15.27 -1.43
C GLN A 158 -18.30 15.95 -0.07
N LYS A 159 -19.48 15.83 0.57
CA LYS A 159 -19.73 16.34 1.92
C LYS A 159 -18.86 15.65 2.98
N SER A 160 -18.65 14.33 2.89
CA SER A 160 -17.78 13.59 3.82
C SER A 160 -16.33 14.06 3.71
N LEU A 161 -15.82 14.19 2.48
CA LEU A 161 -14.47 14.66 2.21
C LEU A 161 -14.25 16.10 2.68
N GLN A 162 -15.22 16.99 2.43
CA GLN A 162 -15.17 18.37 2.90
C GLN A 162 -15.05 18.45 4.43
N LYS A 163 -15.90 17.72 5.16
CA LYS A 163 -15.82 17.64 6.64
C LYS A 163 -14.47 17.13 7.11
N TYR A 164 -13.93 16.12 6.43
CA TYR A 164 -12.61 15.60 6.78
C TYR A 164 -11.49 16.61 6.54
N MET A 165 -11.51 17.32 5.41
CA MET A 165 -10.56 18.40 5.12
C MET A 165 -10.63 19.52 6.16
N GLU A 166 -11.83 19.87 6.64
CA GLU A 166 -12.01 20.84 7.72
C GLU A 166 -11.40 20.34 9.03
N MET A 167 -11.67 19.09 9.45
CA MET A 167 -11.05 18.51 10.65
C MET A 167 -9.52 18.49 10.59
N LEU A 168 -8.94 18.26 9.41
CA LEU A 168 -7.48 18.27 9.23
C LEU A 168 -6.86 19.66 9.42
N LYS A 169 -7.58 20.75 9.11
CA LYS A 169 -7.10 22.12 9.34
C LYS A 169 -6.88 22.40 10.83
N TRP A 170 -7.77 21.90 11.68
CA TRP A 170 -7.71 22.10 13.13
C TRP A 170 -6.63 21.25 13.82
N LYS A 171 -6.20 20.14 13.23
CA LYS A 171 -5.11 19.30 13.77
C LYS A 171 -3.70 19.86 13.52
N LYS A 172 -3.56 20.88 12.65
CA LYS A 172 -2.29 21.58 12.40
C LYS A 172 -2.07 22.80 13.31
N ALA A 173 -3.09 23.19 14.10
CA ALA A 173 -3.03 24.31 15.05
C ALA A 173 -2.64 23.83 16.45
#